data_AF-A0A2S9YCY4-F1
#
_entry.id   AF-A0A2S9YCY4-F1
#
_cell.length_a   1.000
_cell.length_b   1.000
_cell.length_c   1.000
_cell.angle_alpha   90.00
_cell.angle_beta   90.00
_cell.angle_gamma   90.00
#
_symmetry.space_group_name_H-M   'P 1'
#
loop_
_entity.id
_entity.type
_entity.pdbx_description
1 polymer ?
#
loop_
_entity_poly.entity_id
_entity_poly.type
_entity_poly.pdbx_seq_one_letter_code
_entity_poly.pdbx_strand_id
1 'polypeptide(L)'
;MEAVPELDVRLEDEALFIVPASGALWIYDFGNKTEVLRDANEGNSGPVFQVAQATAGDMKLFLVLPTFAAASLAAQDRIFSMLAEHDAERPVALVVEQQEGRVVIVAGDAELVAPAAATAAVVRTCWEWDESESFSINVDQREYGVVAKHDGQTWTAAVHRARPK
;
A
#
# COMPACT_ATOMS: atom_id res chain seq x y z
N MET A 1 22.86 14.60 3.07
CA MET A 1 21.79 13.70 3.51
C MET A 1 20.52 14.44 3.20
N GLU A 2 19.83 14.08 2.12
CA GLU A 2 18.56 14.70 1.79
C GLU A 2 17.53 13.98 2.66
N ALA A 3 17.26 14.54 3.84
CA ALA A 3 16.18 14.05 4.67
C ALA A 3 14.89 14.41 3.93
N VAL A 4 14.14 13.39 3.50
CA VAL A 4 12.76 13.62 3.09
C VAL A 4 12.03 14.05 4.37
N PRO A 5 11.22 15.12 4.33
CA PRO A 5 10.45 15.55 5.49
C PRO A 5 9.62 14.38 6.03
N GLU A 6 9.44 14.36 7.35
CA GLU A 6 8.54 13.43 8.02
C GLU A 6 7.13 13.62 7.45
N LEU A 7 6.49 12.52 7.08
CA LEU A 7 5.16 12.52 6.47
C LEU A 7 4.12 12.10 7.51
N ASP A 8 3.10 12.93 7.70
CA ASP A 8 1.89 12.52 8.38
C ASP A 8 1.16 11.50 7.50
N VAL A 9 0.83 10.34 8.06
CA VAL A 9 0.12 9.26 7.38
C VAL A 9 -1.22 9.03 8.08
N ARG A 10 -2.28 8.96 7.29
CA ARG A 10 -3.62 8.59 7.74
C ARG A 10 -4.13 7.45 6.89
N LEU A 11 -4.62 6.40 7.54
CA LEU A 11 -5.32 5.30 6.89
C LEU A 11 -6.81 5.55 6.98
N GLU A 12 -7.55 5.21 5.93
CA GLU A 12 -9.01 5.19 6.01
C GLU A 12 -9.48 3.95 6.77
N ASP A 13 -10.62 4.06 7.44
CA ASP A 13 -11.21 3.00 8.27
C ASP A 13 -11.83 1.86 7.43
N GLU A 14 -11.83 1.99 6.11
CA GLU A 14 -12.38 1.03 5.15
C GLU A 14 -11.28 0.16 4.53
N ALA A 15 -11.42 -1.16 4.65
CA ALA A 15 -10.56 -2.11 3.96
C ALA A 15 -11.12 -2.42 2.56
N LEU A 16 -10.40 -2.00 1.53
CA LEU A 16 -10.71 -2.34 0.15
C LEU A 16 -10.03 -3.66 -0.23
N PHE A 17 -10.72 -4.50 -1.00
CA PHE A 17 -10.19 -5.77 -1.47
C PHE A 17 -10.44 -5.94 -2.96
N ILE A 18 -9.43 -6.44 -3.67
CA ILE A 18 -9.47 -6.63 -5.12
C ILE A 18 -9.10 -8.06 -5.51
N VAL A 19 -9.83 -8.63 -6.46
CA VAL A 19 -9.53 -9.93 -7.09
C VAL A 19 -9.37 -9.72 -8.59
N PRO A 20 -8.13 -9.60 -9.08
CA PRO A 20 -7.89 -9.22 -10.47
C PRO A 20 -8.46 -10.21 -11.49
N ALA A 21 -8.43 -11.51 -11.15
CA ALA A 21 -8.86 -12.59 -12.03
C ALA A 21 -10.38 -12.58 -12.31
N SER A 22 -11.20 -12.17 -11.34
CA SER A 22 -12.66 -12.05 -11.50
C SER A 22 -13.10 -10.62 -11.82
N GLY A 23 -12.23 -9.63 -11.60
CA GLY A 23 -12.58 -8.23 -11.67
C GLY A 23 -13.39 -7.74 -10.48
N ALA A 24 -13.43 -8.50 -9.38
CA ALA A 24 -14.20 -8.13 -8.20
C ALA A 24 -13.47 -7.07 -7.36
N LEU A 25 -14.23 -6.14 -6.81
CA LEU A 25 -13.78 -5.08 -5.91
C LEU A 25 -14.83 -4.91 -4.81
N TRP A 26 -14.45 -4.97 -3.54
CA TRP A 26 -15.38 -4.78 -2.44
C TRP A 26 -14.73 -4.05 -1.27
N ILE A 27 -15.54 -3.30 -0.53
CA ILE A 27 -15.16 -2.59 0.69
C ILE A 27 -15.69 -3.37 1.90
N TYR A 28 -14.86 -3.41 2.93
CA TYR A 28 -15.24 -3.84 4.26
C TYR A 28 -15.07 -2.68 5.24
N ASP A 29 -16.18 -2.18 5.76
CA ASP A 29 -16.18 -1.26 6.90
C ASP A 29 -16.06 -2.10 8.19
N PHE A 30 -14.99 -1.88 8.96
CA PHE A 30 -14.75 -2.57 10.24
C PHE A 30 -15.83 -2.32 11.31
N GLY A 31 -16.84 -1.50 11.01
CA GLY A 31 -17.97 -1.21 11.89
C GLY A 31 -19.22 -2.08 11.71
N ASN A 32 -19.66 -2.47 10.49
CA ASN A 32 -20.96 -3.16 10.35
C ASN A 32 -21.37 -3.80 9.01
N LYS A 33 -20.72 -3.58 7.84
CA LYS A 33 -21.20 -4.16 6.55
C LYS A 33 -20.09 -4.32 5.49
N THR A 34 -20.13 -5.45 4.78
CA THR A 34 -19.41 -5.59 3.49
C THR A 34 -20.25 -4.95 2.38
N GLU A 35 -19.66 -4.05 1.60
CA GLU A 35 -20.27 -3.47 0.41
C GLU A 35 -19.53 -3.95 -0.84
N VAL A 36 -20.27 -4.57 -1.77
CA VAL A 36 -19.70 -5.00 -3.06
C VAL A 36 -19.75 -3.83 -4.03
N LEU A 37 -18.59 -3.26 -4.35
CA LEU A 37 -18.48 -2.16 -5.32
C LEU A 37 -18.54 -2.65 -6.77
N ARG A 38 -17.99 -3.86 -7.01
CA ARG A 38 -17.98 -4.53 -8.30
C ARG A 38 -18.09 -6.03 -8.08
N ASP A 39 -19.15 -6.62 -8.60
CA ASP A 39 -19.40 -8.05 -8.49
C ASP A 39 -18.40 -8.84 -9.34
N ALA A 40 -18.07 -10.05 -8.88
CA ALA A 40 -17.21 -10.97 -9.59
C ALA A 40 -17.91 -11.45 -10.86
N ASN A 41 -17.19 -11.51 -11.99
CA ASN A 41 -17.65 -12.38 -13.08
C ASN A 41 -17.63 -13.83 -12.55
N GLU A 42 -18.81 -14.45 -12.45
CA GLU A 42 -18.99 -15.80 -11.92
C GLU A 42 -17.96 -16.77 -12.52
N GLY A 43 -17.12 -17.38 -11.66
CA GLY A 43 -16.29 -18.52 -12.02
C GLY A 43 -14.78 -18.40 -11.74
N ASN A 44 -14.22 -17.20 -11.52
CA ASN A 44 -12.79 -17.06 -11.25
C ASN A 44 -12.50 -16.80 -9.76
N SER A 45 -12.05 -17.83 -9.04
CA SER A 45 -11.33 -17.64 -7.77
C SER A 45 -9.87 -17.29 -8.08
N GLY A 46 -9.44 -16.12 -7.63
CA GLY A 46 -8.07 -15.66 -7.80
C GLY A 46 -7.48 -15.20 -6.47
N PRO A 47 -6.17 -14.89 -6.43
CA PRO A 47 -5.57 -14.27 -5.26
C PRO A 47 -6.29 -12.95 -4.95
N VAL A 48 -6.65 -12.79 -3.68
CA VAL A 48 -7.23 -11.55 -3.14
C VAL A 48 -6.08 -10.63 -2.75
N PHE A 49 -6.18 -9.35 -3.06
CA PHE A 49 -5.25 -8.34 -2.57
C PHE A 49 -6.02 -7.38 -1.66
N GLN A 50 -5.40 -7.03 -0.54
CA GLN A 50 -5.93 -6.02 0.33
C GLN A 50 -5.37 -4.67 -0.11
N VAL A 51 -6.17 -3.63 -0.08
CA VAL A 51 -5.80 -2.29 -0.51
C VAL A 51 -6.01 -1.36 0.67
N ALA A 52 -4.91 -0.80 1.18
CA ALA A 52 -4.96 0.27 2.16
C ALA A 52 -5.17 1.59 1.41
N GLN A 53 -6.22 2.31 1.79
CA GLN A 53 -6.46 3.66 1.34
C GLN A 53 -5.77 4.61 2.31
N ALA A 54 -4.87 5.45 1.83
CA ALA A 54 -4.06 6.29 2.70
C ALA A 54 -3.90 7.70 2.18
N THR A 55 -3.64 8.62 3.09
CA THR A 55 -3.10 9.96 2.81
C THR A 55 -1.73 10.06 3.47
N ALA A 56 -0.70 10.36 2.71
CA ALA A 56 0.66 10.61 3.21
C ALA A 56 1.10 12.02 2.79
N GLY A 57 1.27 12.91 3.76
CA GLY A 57 1.37 14.35 3.51
C GLY A 57 0.09 14.90 2.90
N ASP A 58 0.18 15.46 1.70
CA ASP A 58 -0.94 15.95 0.90
C ASP A 58 -1.40 14.96 -0.19
N MET A 59 -0.71 13.83 -0.35
CA MET A 59 -1.00 12.84 -1.39
C MET A 59 -1.92 11.74 -0.86
N LYS A 60 -3.05 11.53 -1.53
CA LYS A 60 -3.85 10.31 -1.39
C LYS A 60 -3.27 9.21 -2.27
N LEU A 61 -3.26 7.97 -1.79
CA LEU A 61 -2.82 6.83 -2.60
C LEU A 61 -3.54 5.54 -2.19
N PHE A 62 -3.48 4.57 -3.09
CA PHE A 62 -3.75 3.17 -2.78
C PHE A 62 -2.44 2.42 -2.57
N LEU A 63 -2.30 1.74 -1.43
CA LEU A 63 -1.24 0.76 -1.23
C LEU A 63 -1.84 -0.65 -1.33
N VAL A 64 -1.45 -1.39 -2.36
CA VAL A 64 -1.93 -2.75 -2.61
C VAL A 64 -0.97 -3.76 -2.00
N LEU A 65 -1.52 -4.68 -1.21
CA LEU A 65 -0.80 -5.64 -0.39
C LEU A 65 -1.17 -7.07 -0.82
N PRO A 66 -0.17 -7.92 -1.11
CA PRO A 66 -0.41 -9.32 -1.39
C PRO A 66 -0.80 -10.04 -0.10
N THR A 67 -1.93 -10.75 -0.12
CA THR A 67 -2.38 -11.55 1.04
C THR A 67 -1.64 -12.88 1.16
N PHE A 68 -1.35 -13.54 0.04
CA PHE A 68 -0.72 -14.87 0.01
C PHE A 68 0.50 -14.96 -0.92
N ALA A 69 0.45 -14.30 -2.07
CA ALA A 69 1.50 -14.36 -3.08
C ALA A 69 1.60 -13.03 -3.83
N ALA A 70 2.80 -12.75 -4.33
CA ALA A 70 3.05 -11.60 -5.19
C ALA A 70 2.15 -11.62 -6.44
N ALA A 71 1.72 -10.45 -6.89
CA ALA A 71 0.95 -10.32 -8.12
C ALA A 71 1.82 -10.66 -9.35
N SER A 72 1.32 -11.54 -10.22
CA SER A 72 1.88 -11.71 -11.57
C SER A 72 1.71 -10.43 -12.38
N LEU A 73 2.56 -10.16 -13.39
CA LEU A 73 2.48 -8.93 -14.20
C LEU A 73 1.07 -8.66 -14.75
N ALA A 74 0.39 -9.70 -15.25
CA ALA A 74 -0.99 -9.56 -15.72
C ALA A 74 -1.98 -9.18 -14.60
N ALA A 75 -1.77 -9.67 -13.38
CA ALA A 75 -2.54 -9.24 -12.22
C ALA A 75 -2.21 -7.80 -11.83
N GLN A 76 -0.95 -7.37 -11.92
CA GLN A 76 -0.54 -5.98 -11.65
C GLN A 76 -1.27 -5.01 -12.58
N ASP A 77 -1.17 -5.21 -13.90
CA ASP A 77 -1.84 -4.36 -14.90
C ASP A 77 -3.35 -4.27 -14.64
N ARG A 78 -3.95 -5.39 -14.23
CA ARG A 78 -5.38 -5.45 -13.93
C ARG A 78 -5.73 -4.73 -12.63
N ILE A 79 -4.90 -4.84 -11.59
CA ILE A 79 -5.05 -4.07 -10.33
C ILE A 79 -5.00 -2.58 -10.63
N PHE A 80 -3.96 -2.12 -11.34
CA PHE A 80 -3.83 -0.71 -11.72
C PHE A 80 -5.06 -0.22 -12.49
N SER A 81 -5.51 -0.98 -13.49
CA SER A 81 -6.69 -0.62 -14.28
C SER A 81 -7.96 -0.52 -13.43
N MET A 82 -8.20 -1.50 -12.54
CA MET A 82 -9.40 -1.53 -11.71
C MET A 82 -9.43 -0.43 -10.65
N LEU A 83 -8.28 -0.10 -10.05
CA LEU A 83 -8.20 0.98 -9.07
C LEU A 83 -8.30 2.36 -9.75
N ALA A 84 -7.71 2.53 -10.93
CA ALA A 84 -7.88 3.75 -11.71
C ALA A 84 -9.33 3.94 -12.19
N GLU A 85 -10.05 2.86 -12.50
CA GLU A 85 -11.50 2.90 -12.80
C GLU A 85 -12.33 3.28 -11.55
N HIS A 86 -11.87 2.92 -10.35
CA HIS A 86 -12.57 3.20 -9.10
C HIS A 86 -12.33 4.63 -8.61
N ASP A 87 -11.07 5.08 -8.58
CA ASP A 87 -10.66 6.42 -8.22
C ASP A 87 -9.38 6.79 -8.99
N ALA A 88 -9.54 7.54 -10.08
CA ALA A 88 -8.46 7.95 -10.96
C ALA A 88 -7.52 9.00 -10.34
N GLU A 89 -7.92 9.66 -9.25
CA GLU A 89 -7.10 10.69 -8.58
C GLU A 89 -6.11 10.09 -7.57
N ARG A 90 -6.29 8.81 -7.20
CA ARG A 90 -5.40 8.11 -6.27
C ARG A 90 -4.38 7.25 -7.03
N PRO A 91 -3.09 7.65 -7.05
CA PRO A 91 -2.04 6.80 -7.58
C PRO A 91 -1.92 5.50 -6.77
N VAL A 92 -1.45 4.45 -7.44
CA VAL A 92 -1.38 3.09 -6.88
C VAL A 92 0.09 2.72 -6.64
N ALA A 93 0.40 2.30 -5.43
CA ALA A 93 1.63 1.64 -5.06
C ALA A 93 1.35 0.16 -4.79
N LEU A 94 2.12 -0.74 -5.40
CA LEU A 94 1.94 -2.17 -5.25
C LEU A 94 3.12 -2.81 -4.52
N VAL A 95 2.85 -3.47 -3.40
CA VAL A 95 3.82 -4.35 -2.74
C VAL A 95 3.96 -5.63 -3.55
N VAL A 96 5.18 -5.90 -4.03
CA VAL A 96 5.51 -7.09 -4.84
C VAL A 96 6.31 -8.12 -4.07
N GLU A 97 6.96 -7.72 -2.97
CA GLU A 97 7.68 -8.61 -2.07
C GLU A 97 7.58 -8.07 -0.64
N GLN A 98 7.42 -8.96 0.33
CA GLN A 98 7.36 -8.60 1.75
C GLN A 98 8.07 -9.66 2.59
N GLN A 99 8.88 -9.20 3.54
CA GLN A 99 9.57 -9.99 4.56
C GLN A 99 9.61 -9.18 5.86
N GLU A 100 9.93 -9.77 7.00
CA GLU A 100 10.12 -9.02 8.25
C GLU A 100 11.15 -7.89 8.06
N GLY A 101 10.78 -6.67 8.45
CA GLY A 101 11.56 -5.44 8.31
C GLY A 101 11.79 -4.97 6.87
N ARG A 102 11.24 -5.64 5.85
CA ARG A 102 11.53 -5.33 4.44
C ARG A 102 10.32 -5.40 3.51
N VAL A 103 10.18 -4.41 2.64
CA VAL A 103 9.11 -4.34 1.63
C VAL A 103 9.69 -3.90 0.28
N VAL A 104 9.20 -4.47 -0.82
CA VAL A 104 9.49 -4.02 -2.18
C VAL A 104 8.20 -3.55 -2.84
N ILE A 105 8.23 -2.34 -3.39
CA ILE A 105 7.10 -1.61 -3.94
C ILE A 105 7.40 -1.23 -5.39
N VAL A 106 6.38 -1.36 -6.24
CA VAL A 106 6.33 -0.74 -7.57
C VAL A 106 5.33 0.43 -7.50
N ALA A 107 5.81 1.63 -7.78
CA ALA A 107 5.00 2.86 -7.72
C ALA A 107 4.81 3.48 -9.12
N GLY A 108 5.81 3.36 -10.01
CA GLY A 108 5.71 3.82 -11.40
C GLY A 108 5.77 5.34 -11.58
N ASP A 109 5.67 6.10 -10.49
CA ASP A 109 5.83 7.56 -10.43
C ASP A 109 6.86 7.94 -9.36
N ALA A 110 7.76 8.86 -9.71
CA ALA A 110 8.80 9.36 -8.81
C ALA A 110 8.22 10.15 -7.62
N GLU A 111 7.09 10.85 -7.80
CA GLU A 111 6.44 11.62 -6.73
C GLU A 111 5.79 10.70 -5.69
N LEU A 112 5.39 9.50 -6.09
CA LEU A 112 4.76 8.49 -5.23
C LEU A 112 5.77 7.77 -4.32
N VAL A 113 7.07 7.88 -4.59
CA VAL A 113 8.11 7.07 -3.91
C VAL A 113 8.09 7.24 -2.39
N ALA A 114 8.17 8.48 -1.89
CA ALA A 114 8.20 8.73 -0.46
C ALA A 114 6.84 8.46 0.22
N PRO A 115 5.70 8.93 -0.33
CA PRO A 115 4.37 8.57 0.15
C PRO A 115 4.14 7.07 0.25
N ALA A 116 4.47 6.29 -0.79
CA ALA A 116 4.29 4.84 -0.79
C ALA A 116 5.14 4.14 0.27
N ALA A 117 6.40 4.57 0.44
CA ALA A 117 7.28 4.01 1.47
C ALA A 117 6.76 4.33 2.88
N ALA A 118 6.36 5.58 3.13
CA ALA A 118 5.77 6.01 4.39
C ALA A 118 4.51 5.21 4.73
N THR A 119 3.57 5.10 3.77
CA THR A 119 2.34 4.34 3.94
C THR A 119 2.61 2.87 4.21
N ALA A 120 3.55 2.24 3.49
CA ALA A 120 3.86 0.83 3.71
C ALA A 120 4.42 0.55 5.11
N ALA A 121 5.31 1.41 5.63
CA ALA A 121 5.79 1.27 7.00
C ALA A 121 4.64 1.40 8.02
N VAL A 122 3.80 2.43 7.88
CA VAL A 122 2.66 2.67 8.78
C VAL A 122 1.65 1.55 8.74
N VAL A 123 1.25 1.07 7.56
CA VAL A 123 0.32 -0.05 7.43
C VAL A 123 0.88 -1.30 8.11
N ARG A 124 2.16 -1.61 7.90
CA ARG A 124 2.77 -2.78 8.53
C ARG A 124 2.81 -2.71 10.05
N THR A 125 3.10 -1.55 10.62
CA THR A 125 3.08 -1.37 12.08
C THR A 125 1.64 -1.35 12.61
N CYS A 126 0.74 -0.59 11.99
CA CYS A 126 -0.63 -0.38 12.48
C CYS A 126 -1.48 -1.65 12.41
N TRP A 127 -1.27 -2.51 11.42
CA TRP A 127 -1.99 -3.77 11.28
C TRP A 127 -1.30 -4.94 11.99
N GLU A 128 -0.26 -4.66 12.79
CA GLU A 128 0.52 -5.66 13.54
C GLU A 128 1.14 -6.74 12.64
N TRP A 129 1.43 -6.40 11.39
CA TRP A 129 2.10 -7.30 10.46
C TRP A 129 3.62 -7.31 10.68
N ASP A 130 4.16 -6.32 11.40
CA ASP A 130 5.58 -6.22 11.76
C ASP A 130 5.79 -5.40 13.04
N GLU A 131 6.68 -5.87 13.90
CA GLU A 131 7.12 -5.18 15.12
C GLU A 131 8.49 -4.50 14.95
N SER A 132 9.06 -4.51 13.73
CA SER A 132 10.35 -3.88 13.43
C SER A 132 10.35 -2.39 13.78
N GLU A 133 11.40 -1.94 14.48
CA GLU A 133 11.59 -0.52 14.83
C GLU A 133 11.84 0.37 13.60
N SER A 134 12.30 -0.23 12.49
CA SER A 134 12.54 0.43 11.21
C SER A 134 12.39 -0.53 10.05
N PHE A 135 12.05 -0.01 8.88
CA PHE A 135 11.84 -0.78 7.66
C PHE A 135 12.85 -0.41 6.57
N SER A 136 13.35 -1.41 5.86
CA SER A 136 13.99 -1.22 4.55
C SER A 136 12.93 -1.36 3.46
N ILE A 137 12.60 -0.26 2.81
CA ILE A 137 11.60 -0.22 1.74
C ILE A 137 12.30 0.09 0.42
N ASN A 138 12.20 -0.84 -0.51
CA ASN A 138 12.67 -0.65 -1.87
C ASN A 138 11.51 -0.19 -2.75
N VAL A 139 11.59 1.01 -3.32
CA VAL A 139 10.59 1.51 -4.28
C VAL A 139 11.27 1.72 -5.61
N ASP A 140 10.78 1.05 -6.66
CA ASP A 140 11.33 1.13 -8.02
C ASP A 140 12.86 0.98 -8.06
N GLN A 141 13.38 -0.05 -7.37
CA GLN A 141 14.80 -0.41 -7.24
C GLN A 141 15.66 0.53 -6.39
N ARG A 142 15.06 1.50 -5.70
CA ARG A 142 15.75 2.41 -4.79
C ARG A 142 15.42 2.07 -3.35
N GLU A 143 16.44 1.89 -2.51
CA GLU A 143 16.27 1.55 -1.10
C GLU A 143 16.14 2.78 -0.20
N TYR A 144 15.19 2.73 0.72
CA TYR A 144 14.89 3.73 1.73
C TYR A 144 14.80 3.07 3.10
N GLY A 145 15.35 3.72 4.12
CA GLY A 145 15.05 3.42 5.51
C GLY A 145 13.83 4.23 5.94
N VAL A 146 12.85 3.58 6.57
CA VAL A 146 11.64 4.24 7.07
C VAL A 146 11.41 3.89 8.54
N VAL A 147 11.12 4.90 9.34
CA VAL A 147 10.72 4.73 10.75
C VAL A 147 9.31 5.27 10.90
N ALA A 148 8.36 4.39 11.24
CA ALA A 148 6.99 4.75 11.54
C ALA A 148 6.80 4.96 13.04
N LYS A 149 6.03 5.97 13.42
CA LYS A 149 5.69 6.27 14.82
C LYS A 149 4.22 6.67 14.91
N HIS A 150 3.62 6.43 16.07
CA HIS A 150 2.29 6.91 16.41
C HIS A 150 2.39 7.71 17.71
N ASP A 151 1.88 8.95 17.70
CA ASP A 151 1.91 9.83 18.88
C ASP A 151 0.64 9.72 19.75
N GLY A 152 -0.28 8.82 19.39
CA GLY A 152 -1.59 8.67 20.02
C GLY A 152 -2.74 9.31 19.23
N GLN A 153 -2.45 10.11 18.20
CA GLN A 153 -3.44 10.74 17.34
C GLN A 153 -3.13 10.59 15.85
N THR A 154 -1.85 10.67 15.47
CA THR A 154 -1.41 10.65 14.07
C THR A 154 -0.24 9.69 13.90
N TRP A 155 -0.23 8.97 12.78
CA TRP A 155 0.94 8.23 12.35
C TRP A 155 1.89 9.15 11.59
N THR A 156 3.17 9.07 11.89
CA THR A 156 4.22 9.80 11.18
C THR A 156 5.27 8.83 10.67
N ALA A 157 5.80 9.07 9.47
CA ALA A 157 6.85 8.25 8.88
C ALA A 157 8.04 9.11 8.43
N ALA A 158 9.21 8.84 8.98
CA ALA A 158 10.45 9.47 8.57
C ALA A 158 11.12 8.62 7.48
N VAL A 159 11.21 9.16 6.26
CA VAL A 159 11.79 8.47 5.10
C VAL A 159 13.19 8.99 4.82
N HIS A 160 14.17 8.09 4.74
CA HIS A 160 15.56 8.44 4.50
C HIS A 160 16.13 7.56 3.39
N ARG A 161 16.74 8.18 2.39
CA ARG A 161 17.42 7.42 1.33
C ARG A 161 18.56 6.61 1.93
N ALA A 162 18.56 5.29 1.70
CA ALA A 162 19.67 4.45 2.15
C ALA A 162 20.94 4.87 1.42
N ARG A 163 22.09 4.84 2.13
CA ARG A 163 23.38 5.09 1.46
C ARG A 163 23.64 3.93 0.49
N PRO A 164 24.05 4.21 -0.76
CA PRO A 164 24.58 3.15 -1.61
C PRO A 164 25.80 2.54 -0.91
N LYS A 165 25.84 1.21 -0.81
CA LYS A 165 27.01 0.46 -0.35
C LYS A 165 28.14 0.57 -1.36
#